data_AF-A0A8C9F1E1-F1
#
_entry.id   AF-A0A8C9F1E1-F1
#
_cell.length_a   1.000
_cell.length_b   1.000
_cell.length_c   1.000
_cell.angle_alpha   90.00
_cell.angle_beta   90.00
_cell.angle_gamma   90.00
#
_symmetry.space_group_name_H-M   'P 1'
#
loop_
_entity.id
_entity.type
_entity.pdbx_description
1 polymer ?
#
loop_
_entity_poly.entity_id
_entity_poly.type
_entity_poly.pdbx_seq_one_letter_code
_entity_poly.pdbx_strand_id
1 'polypeptide(L)'
;TSRSRYFQEASTVRPAVVVDQKEKEVTSGIYDFASLLQLQCEPSFIEDRLKLYETLKKEHDALLAYRAASETKPIKITLTDGKIADGESWKTTPYQLAVGISTSLVLKVE
;
A
#
# COMPACT_ATOMS: atom_id res chain seq x y z
N THR A 1 -1.94 -33.05 -6.68
CA THR A 1 -1.67 -32.35 -5.41
C THR A 1 -2.69 -31.25 -5.20
N SER A 2 -3.64 -31.60 -4.32
CA SER A 2 -4.70 -30.87 -3.63
C SER A 2 -4.96 -29.39 -3.95
N ARG A 3 -6.08 -29.20 -4.64
CA ARG A 3 -6.85 -27.96 -4.84
C ARG A 3 -7.93 -27.88 -3.75
N SER A 4 -8.02 -26.72 -3.08
CA SER A 4 -9.16 -26.20 -2.31
C SER A 4 -9.61 -26.94 -1.03
N ARG A 5 -9.33 -26.34 0.14
CA ARG A 5 -10.01 -26.62 1.42
C ARG A 5 -10.35 -25.33 2.21
N TYR A 6 -10.65 -24.25 1.52
CA TYR A 6 -11.02 -22.98 2.18
C TYR A 6 -12.27 -22.39 1.52
N PHE A 7 -13.42 -23.08 1.55
CA PHE A 7 -14.71 -22.43 1.30
C PHE A 7 -15.92 -23.32 1.65
N GLN A 8 -16.00 -23.83 2.87
CA GLN A 8 -17.27 -24.36 3.42
C GLN A 8 -17.10 -24.67 4.90
N GLU A 9 -17.54 -23.75 5.77
CA GLU A 9 -18.02 -24.02 7.14
C GLU A 9 -18.30 -22.67 7.82
N ALA A 10 -19.45 -22.07 7.48
CA ALA A 10 -20.08 -21.04 8.29
C ALA A 10 -21.59 -21.06 8.03
N SER A 11 -22.23 -22.16 8.43
CA SER A 11 -23.67 -22.24 8.63
C SER A 11 -23.90 -22.61 10.10
N THR A 12 -24.99 -22.09 10.69
CA THR A 12 -25.44 -22.21 12.10
C THR A 12 -24.61 -21.33 13.07
N VAL A 13 -25.13 -20.29 13.74
CA VAL A 13 -26.42 -20.12 14.46
C VAL A 13 -26.78 -18.62 14.52
N ARG A 14 -28.06 -18.27 14.29
CA ARG A 14 -28.62 -16.93 14.57
C ARG A 14 -29.23 -16.93 15.99
N PRO A 15 -28.93 -15.97 16.87
CA PRO A 15 -29.73 -15.78 18.07
C PRO A 15 -30.90 -14.82 17.76
N ALA A 16 -32.11 -15.26 18.09
CA ALA A 16 -33.31 -14.42 18.11
C ALA A 16 -33.29 -13.53 19.35
N VAL A 17 -33.49 -12.22 19.18
CA VAL A 17 -33.87 -11.32 20.27
C VAL A 17 -35.03 -10.46 19.79
N VAL A 18 -36.17 -10.64 20.46
CA VAL A 18 -37.41 -9.86 20.34
C VAL A 18 -37.32 -8.69 21.32
N VAL A 19 -37.55 -7.45 20.85
CA VAL A 19 -38.00 -6.33 21.72
C VAL A 19 -38.94 -5.42 20.92
N ASP A 20 -40.12 -5.19 21.50
CA ASP A 20 -41.27 -4.43 21.00
C ASP A 20 -41.10 -2.88 21.03
N GLN A 21 -41.65 -2.25 20.00
CA GLN A 21 -42.36 -0.96 19.86
C GLN A 21 -41.85 0.33 20.57
N LYS A 22 -41.61 1.39 19.77
CA LYS A 22 -42.47 2.60 19.69
C LYS A 22 -41.92 3.67 18.71
N GLU A 23 -42.70 3.97 17.68
CA GLU A 23 -42.44 5.02 16.68
C GLU A 23 -42.67 6.44 17.24
N LYS A 24 -41.80 7.40 16.86
CA LYS A 24 -42.15 8.81 16.61
C LYS A 24 -41.22 9.40 15.54
N GLU A 25 -41.83 9.97 14.50
CA GLU A 25 -41.23 10.56 13.31
C GLU A 25 -40.37 11.81 13.59
N VAL A 26 -39.19 11.90 12.95
CA VAL A 26 -38.66 13.09 12.26
C VAL A 26 -37.84 12.58 11.06
N THR A 27 -38.43 12.62 9.86
CA THR A 27 -38.05 11.84 8.67
C THR A 27 -37.38 12.65 7.56
N SER A 28 -36.50 13.61 7.89
CA SER A 28 -35.79 14.37 6.83
C SER A 28 -34.27 14.57 7.01
N GLY A 29 -33.67 14.17 8.13
CA GLY A 29 -32.22 14.38 8.38
C GLY A 29 -31.35 13.12 8.38
N ILE A 30 -31.95 11.93 8.29
CA ILE A 30 -31.24 10.65 8.47
C ILE A 30 -30.69 10.12 7.14
N TYR A 31 -31.36 10.43 6.03
CA TYR A 31 -30.98 9.95 4.69
C TYR A 31 -29.65 10.57 4.20
N ASP A 32 -29.30 11.78 4.63
CA ASP A 32 -28.04 12.43 4.25
C ASP A 32 -26.83 11.90 5.06
N PHE A 33 -26.99 11.60 6.35
CA PHE A 33 -25.91 11.07 7.17
C PHE A 33 -25.61 9.59 6.86
N ALA A 34 -26.64 8.80 6.57
CA ALA A 34 -26.48 7.41 6.15
C ALA A 34 -25.79 7.31 4.78
N SER A 35 -26.10 8.22 3.86
CA SER A 35 -25.45 8.29 2.55
C SER A 35 -23.99 8.78 2.65
N LEU A 36 -23.70 9.73 3.55
CA LEU A 36 -22.33 10.14 3.89
C LEU A 36 -21.53 9.01 4.55
N LEU A 37 -22.13 8.26 5.49
CA LEU A 37 -21.50 7.10 6.14
C LEU A 37 -21.23 5.94 5.16
N GLN A 38 -22.12 5.73 4.18
CA GLN A 38 -21.91 4.77 3.10
C GLN A 38 -20.77 5.17 2.17
N LEU A 39 -20.49 6.48 2.02
CA LEU A 39 -19.37 7.00 1.24
C LEU A 39 -18.06 7.11 2.04
N GLN A 40 -18.12 7.12 3.38
CA GLN A 40 -16.97 7.32 4.27
C GLN A 40 -16.41 6.04 4.91
N CYS A 41 -17.05 4.89 4.73
CA CYS A 41 -16.51 3.63 5.23
C CYS A 41 -15.45 3.12 4.25
N GLU A 42 -14.20 3.54 4.45
CA GLU A 42 -13.05 2.90 3.80
C GLU A 42 -13.16 1.38 3.98
N PRO A 43 -13.01 0.59 2.91
CA PRO A 43 -13.25 -0.83 3.01
C PRO A 43 -12.20 -1.47 3.93
N SER A 44 -12.66 -2.34 4.84
CA SER A 44 -11.84 -2.91 5.92
C SER A 44 -10.53 -3.57 5.44
N PHE A 45 -10.49 -4.08 4.21
CA PHE A 45 -9.31 -4.72 3.65
C PHE A 45 -8.13 -3.75 3.42
N ILE A 46 -8.36 -2.43 3.33
CA ILE A 46 -7.31 -1.44 3.08
C ILE A 46 -6.33 -1.44 4.26
N GLU A 47 -6.85 -1.43 5.48
CA GLU A 47 -6.03 -1.45 6.69
C GLU A 47 -5.19 -2.75 6.78
N ASP A 48 -5.81 -3.88 6.47
CA ASP A 48 -5.12 -5.18 6.47
C ASP A 48 -3.98 -5.24 5.44
N ARG A 49 -4.22 -4.73 4.22
CA ARG A 49 -3.20 -4.64 3.17
C ARG A 49 -2.07 -3.69 3.54
N LEU A 50 -2.38 -2.56 4.17
CA LEU A 50 -1.37 -1.62 4.66
C LEU A 50 -0.51 -2.24 5.74
N LYS A 51 -1.11 -2.93 6.74
CA LYS A 51 -0.35 -3.65 7.78
C LYS A 51 0.59 -4.69 7.18
N LEU A 52 0.12 -5.44 6.19
CA LEU A 52 0.93 -6.43 5.49
C LEU A 52 2.08 -5.75 4.72
N TYR A 53 1.79 -4.68 3.97
CA TYR A 53 2.79 -3.92 3.24
C TYR A 53 3.87 -3.36 4.17
N GLU A 54 3.49 -2.72 5.28
CA GLU A 54 4.43 -2.14 6.24
C GLU A 54 5.34 -3.20 6.87
N THR A 55 4.81 -4.40 7.14
CA THR A 55 5.61 -5.52 7.66
C THR A 55 6.66 -5.96 6.64
N LEU A 56 6.24 -6.24 5.40
CA LEU A 56 7.14 -6.69 4.33
C LEU A 56 8.15 -5.61 3.93
N LYS A 57 7.71 -4.35 3.93
CA LYS A 57 8.58 -3.21 3.63
C LYS A 57 9.69 -3.08 4.68
N LYS A 58 9.38 -3.22 5.97
CA LYS A 58 10.40 -3.17 7.03
C LYS A 58 11.46 -4.25 6.86
N GLU A 59 11.06 -5.47 6.53
CA GLU A 59 12.00 -6.57 6.27
C GLU A 59 12.90 -6.25 5.06
N HIS A 60 12.29 -5.76 3.97
CA HIS A 60 13.03 -5.35 2.78
C HIS A 60 14.00 -4.19 3.07
N ASP A 61 13.54 -3.16 3.77
CA ASP A 61 14.35 -1.97 4.09
C ASP A 61 15.54 -2.35 4.98
N ALA A 62 15.37 -3.31 5.91
CA ALA A 62 16.47 -3.85 6.70
C ALA A 62 17.50 -4.60 5.83
N LEU A 63 17.05 -5.42 4.88
CA LEU A 63 17.94 -6.10 3.93
C LEU A 63 18.66 -5.12 3.01
N LEU A 64 17.96 -4.08 2.55
CA LEU A 64 18.54 -3.04 1.71
C LEU A 64 19.59 -2.24 2.48
N ALA A 65 19.31 -1.89 3.74
CA ALA A 65 20.27 -1.21 4.61
C ALA A 65 21.50 -2.09 4.89
N TYR A 66 21.31 -3.39 5.14
CA TYR A 66 22.42 -4.34 5.29
C TYR A 66 23.31 -4.36 4.05
N ARG A 67 22.73 -4.54 2.85
CA ARG A 67 23.48 -4.55 1.58
C ARG A 67 24.17 -3.21 1.29
N ALA A 68 23.49 -2.10 1.57
CA ALA A 68 24.08 -0.77 1.45
C ALA A 68 25.25 -0.56 2.42
N ALA A 69 25.28 -1.23 3.58
CA ALA A 69 26.41 -1.15 4.50
C ALA A 69 27.55 -2.12 4.16
N SER A 70 27.23 -3.36 3.78
CA SER A 70 28.20 -4.45 3.62
C SER A 70 28.71 -4.65 2.19
N GLU A 71 27.87 -4.36 1.20
CA GLU A 71 28.11 -4.69 -0.22
C GLU A 71 28.19 -3.44 -1.12
N THR A 72 28.32 -2.25 -0.54
CA THR A 72 28.53 -1.02 -1.30
C THR A 72 29.83 -1.12 -2.10
N LYS A 73 29.71 -0.88 -3.41
CA LYS A 73 30.82 -0.78 -4.35
C LYS A 73 30.64 0.47 -5.20
N PRO A 74 31.71 1.22 -5.49
CA PRO A 74 31.62 2.30 -6.46
C PRO A 74 31.30 1.72 -7.84
N ILE A 75 30.29 2.27 -8.49
CA ILE A 75 29.82 1.88 -9.82
C ILE A 75 29.85 3.09 -10.76
N LYS A 76 30.13 2.82 -12.04
CA LYS A 76 30.05 3.82 -13.11
C LYS A 76 28.82 3.52 -13.95
N ILE A 77 27.89 4.47 -13.99
CA ILE A 77 26.65 4.36 -14.74
C ILE A 77 26.83 5.09 -16.06
N THR A 78 26.75 4.36 -17.17
CA THR A 78 26.81 4.94 -18.52
C THR A 78 25.41 5.23 -19.02
N LEU A 79 25.14 6.49 -19.36
CA LEU A 79 23.89 6.91 -19.98
C LEU A 79 23.91 6.67 -21.48
N THR A 80 22.74 6.63 -22.10
CA THR A 80 22.56 6.54 -23.56
C THR A 80 23.33 7.63 -24.32
N ASP A 81 23.53 8.78 -23.68
CA ASP A 81 24.23 9.94 -24.22
C ASP A 81 25.76 9.79 -24.14
N GLY A 82 26.29 8.65 -23.69
CA GLY A 82 27.72 8.40 -23.49
C GLY A 82 28.31 9.07 -22.24
N LYS A 83 27.52 9.83 -21.48
CA LYS A 83 27.93 10.43 -20.21
C LYS A 83 28.09 9.35 -19.14
N ILE A 84 29.10 9.50 -18.30
CA ILE A 84 29.40 8.60 -17.18
C ILE A 84 29.04 9.32 -15.88
N ALA A 85 28.18 8.72 -15.07
CA ALA A 85 27.85 9.17 -13.73
C ALA A 85 28.43 8.20 -12.69
N ASP A 86 29.06 8.74 -11.65
CA ASP A 86 29.53 7.94 -10.53
C ASP A 86 28.39 7.66 -9.56
N GLY A 87 28.34 6.45 -9.02
CA GLY A 87 27.35 6.02 -8.04
C GLY A 87 27.88 4.94 -7.11
N GLU A 88 27.07 4.60 -6.12
CA GLU A 88 27.32 3.53 -5.16
C GLU A 88 26.25 2.44 -5.31
N SER A 89 26.70 1.19 -5.44
CA SER A 89 25.80 0.03 -5.47
C SER A 89 24.92 0.00 -4.23
N TRP A 90 23.64 -0.36 -4.40
CA TRP A 90 22.62 -0.44 -3.34
C TRP A 90 22.21 0.88 -2.67
N LYS A 91 22.80 2.01 -3.07
CA LYS A 91 22.50 3.34 -2.51
C LYS A 91 22.00 4.33 -3.55
N THR A 92 22.67 4.39 -4.70
CA THR A 92 22.31 5.33 -5.76
C THR A 92 21.03 4.89 -6.45
N THR A 93 20.02 5.77 -6.45
CA THR A 93 18.74 5.52 -7.13
C THR A 93 18.67 6.25 -8.47
N PRO A 94 17.92 5.73 -9.47
CA PRO A 94 17.72 6.42 -10.74
C PRO A 94 17.19 7.86 -10.57
N TYR A 95 16.35 8.08 -9.57
CA TYR A 95 15.84 9.41 -9.22
C TYR A 95 16.97 10.38 -8.83
N GLN A 96 17.87 9.95 -7.93
CA GLN A 96 19.01 10.78 -7.51
C GLN A 96 19.92 11.14 -8.70
N LEU A 97 20.12 10.21 -9.63
CA LEU A 97 20.88 10.47 -10.85
C LEU A 97 20.18 11.48 -11.76
N ALA A 98 18.87 11.32 -11.96
CA ALA A 98 18.07 12.20 -12.80
C ALA A 98 18.09 13.66 -12.30
N VAL A 99 18.01 13.87 -10.98
CA VAL A 99 18.09 15.21 -10.35
C VAL A 99 19.38 15.94 -10.74
N GLY A 100 20.51 15.24 -10.82
CA GLY A 100 21.79 15.82 -11.21
C GLY A 100 21.92 16.15 -12.71
N ILE A 101 21.06 15.58 -13.56
CA ILE A 101 21.11 15.76 -15.02
C ILE A 101 20.13 16.85 -15.48
N SER A 102 18.84 16.69 -15.16
CA SER A 102 17.83 17.72 -15.42
C SER A 102 16.51 17.42 -14.71
N THR A 103 15.78 18.49 -14.37
CA THR A 103 14.43 18.40 -13.80
C THR A 103 13.43 17.71 -14.75
N SER A 104 13.62 17.83 -16.08
CA SER A 104 12.76 17.22 -17.09
C SER A 104 12.81 15.68 -17.08
N LEU A 105 13.95 15.09 -16.72
CA LEU A 105 14.11 13.63 -16.63
C LEU A 105 13.50 13.04 -15.37
N VAL A 106 13.41 13.83 -14.30
CA VAL A 106 12.81 13.40 -13.03
C VAL A 106 11.29 13.24 -13.16
N LEU A 107 10.65 14.12 -13.93
CA LEU A 107 9.19 14.20 -14.04
C LEU A 107 8.60 13.31 -15.15
N LYS A 108 9.45 12.68 -15.96
CA LYS A 108 8.99 11.85 -17.08
C LYS A 108 8.61 10.46 -16.59
N VAL A 109 7.37 10.34 -16.11
CA VAL A 109 6.70 9.06 -15.86
C VAL A 109 5.86 8.77 -17.10
N GLU A 110 6.34 7.89 -17.98
CA GLU A 110 5.57 7.33 -19.11
C GLU A 110 4.91 6.01 -18.71
#